data_AF-S4W6N2-F1
#
_entry.id   AF-S4W6N2-F1
#
_cell.length_a   1.000
_cell.length_b   1.000
_cell.length_c   1.000
_cell.angle_alpha   90.00
_cell.angle_beta   90.00
_cell.angle_gamma   90.00
#
_symmetry.space_group_name_H-M   'P 1'
#
loop_
_entity.id
_entity.type
_entity.pdbx_description
1 polymer ?
#
loop_
_entity_poly.entity_id
_entity_poly.type
_entity_poly.pdbx_seq_one_letter_code
_entity_poly.pdbx_strand_id
1 'polypeptide(L)'
;EALKHYAQPGLNAHFVSNIDGTHIHETVKNLNPETTLFLVASKTFTTAETVTNATSAKNWFLETAPKEAIAKHFVALSTNSKEVAKFGIDTKNMFGFNDWVGGRYSVWSSIGLSVALYIGYENFEAFLKGAELFDKHFTETPLEENIPVLGGLLSVWYNNFFGAQTHLVAPFDQYLHRF
;
A
#
# COMPACT_ATOMS: atom_id res chain seq x y z
N GLU A 1 4.12 9.53 -2.10
CA GLU A 1 4.85 10.26 -3.16
C GLU A 1 3.94 10.96 -4.17
N ALA A 2 3.28 10.25 -5.10
CA ALA A 2 2.46 10.86 -6.17
C ALA A 2 1.47 11.94 -5.70
N LEU A 3 0.84 11.72 -4.54
CA LEU A 3 -0.19 12.61 -3.97
C LEU A 3 0.32 13.45 -2.79
N LYS A 4 1.65 13.63 -2.65
CA LYS A 4 2.25 14.33 -1.51
C LYS A 4 1.81 15.79 -1.38
N HIS A 5 1.40 16.43 -2.48
CA HIS A 5 0.81 17.76 -2.45
C HIS A 5 -0.46 17.84 -1.56
N TYR A 6 -1.21 16.74 -1.46
CA TYR A 6 -2.46 16.65 -0.70
C TYR A 6 -2.27 16.10 0.73
N ALA A 7 -1.02 15.99 1.19
CA ALA A 7 -0.71 15.39 2.47
C ALA A 7 -1.30 16.19 3.65
N GLN A 8 -1.81 15.48 4.64
CA GLN A 8 -2.27 16.05 5.91
C GLN A 8 -1.08 16.67 6.66
N PRO A 9 -1.20 17.92 7.17
CA PRO A 9 -0.13 18.57 7.91
C PRO A 9 0.30 17.77 9.15
N GLY A 10 1.60 17.66 9.39
CA GLY A 10 2.15 17.00 10.58
C GLY A 10 2.14 15.46 10.54
N LEU A 11 1.63 14.85 9.47
CA LEU A 11 1.68 13.39 9.29
C LEU A 11 2.82 12.99 8.36
N ASN A 12 3.70 12.11 8.85
CA ASN A 12 4.75 11.50 8.05
C ASN A 12 4.42 10.04 7.76
N ALA A 13 4.66 9.61 6.52
CA ALA A 13 4.48 8.22 6.11
C ALA A 13 5.85 7.58 5.85
N HIS A 14 6.07 6.41 6.44
CA HIS A 14 7.27 5.60 6.26
C HIS A 14 6.86 4.20 5.77
N PHE A 15 7.62 3.62 4.84
CA PHE A 15 7.29 2.33 4.24
C PHE A 15 8.47 1.36 4.43
N VAL A 16 8.27 0.34 5.27
CA VAL A 16 9.24 -0.73 5.49
C VAL A 16 8.77 -1.98 4.74
N SER A 17 9.64 -2.57 3.92
CA SER A 17 9.30 -3.69 3.03
C SER A 17 10.41 -4.74 2.96
N ASN A 18 11.64 -4.31 2.72
CA ASN A 18 12.80 -5.20 2.68
C ASN A 18 13.02 -5.94 4.03
N ILE A 19 13.41 -7.21 3.99
CA ILE A 19 13.75 -8.02 5.17
C ILE A 19 15.12 -7.70 5.75
N ASP A 20 16.00 -7.04 4.96
CA ASP A 20 17.23 -6.46 5.47
C ASP A 20 16.92 -5.53 6.67
N GLY A 21 17.47 -5.89 7.83
CA GLY A 21 17.24 -5.21 9.10
C GLY A 21 17.61 -3.72 9.08
N THR A 22 18.49 -3.31 8.15
CA THR A 22 18.81 -1.89 7.92
C THR A 22 17.54 -1.07 7.67
N HIS A 23 16.58 -1.62 6.93
CA HIS A 23 15.39 -0.88 6.52
C HIS A 23 14.52 -0.50 7.72
N ILE A 24 14.19 -1.47 8.59
CA ILE A 24 13.40 -1.19 9.79
C ILE A 24 14.21 -0.35 10.78
N HIS A 25 15.49 -0.67 10.98
CA HIS A 25 16.34 0.01 11.96
C HIS A 25 16.49 1.51 11.64
N GLU A 26 16.88 1.86 10.41
CA GLU A 26 17.03 3.27 10.02
C GLU A 26 15.68 3.99 9.97
N THR A 27 14.58 3.28 9.68
CA THR A 27 13.24 3.89 9.69
C THR A 27 12.82 4.30 11.10
N VAL A 28 12.93 3.41 12.09
CA VAL A 28 12.42 3.67 13.45
C VAL A 28 13.35 4.50 14.33
N LYS A 29 14.63 4.57 13.98
CA LYS A 29 15.70 5.26 14.73
C LYS A 29 15.37 6.68 15.19
N ASN A 30 14.62 7.43 14.39
CA ASN A 30 14.24 8.82 14.69
C ASN A 30 12.75 9.01 14.95
N LEU A 31 11.99 7.91 15.13
CA LEU A 31 10.56 7.97 15.41
C LEU A 31 10.31 7.99 16.92
N ASN A 32 9.21 8.63 17.33
CA ASN A 32 8.73 8.59 18.70
C ASN A 32 7.64 7.50 18.82
N PRO A 33 7.82 6.45 19.65
CA PRO A 33 6.82 5.42 19.91
C PRO A 33 5.44 5.98 20.28
N GLU A 34 5.37 7.09 21.03
CA GLU A 34 4.12 7.71 21.48
C GLU A 34 3.30 8.35 20.34
N THR A 35 3.94 8.67 19.20
CA THR A 35 3.28 9.32 18.06
C THR A 35 3.34 8.49 16.78
N THR A 36 3.71 7.21 16.87
CA THR A 36 3.87 6.33 15.71
C THR A 36 2.75 5.30 15.64
N LEU A 37 2.08 5.22 14.49
CA LEU A 37 1.11 4.17 14.17
C LEU A 37 1.71 3.20 13.15
N PHE A 38 1.69 1.90 13.47
CA PHE A 38 2.15 0.83 12.61
C PHE A 38 0.98 0.18 11.86
N LEU A 39 1.08 0.19 10.53
CA LEU A 39 0.15 -0.49 9.63
C LEU A 39 0.81 -1.77 9.10
N VAL A 40 0.39 -2.93 9.59
CA VAL A 40 0.95 -4.23 9.17
C VAL A 40 0.12 -4.78 8.02
N ALA A 41 0.62 -4.60 6.80
CA ALA A 41 -0.07 -4.99 5.56
C ALA A 41 0.42 -6.36 5.05
N SER A 42 -0.37 -7.41 5.25
CA SER A 42 -0.12 -8.74 4.65
C SER A 42 -1.42 -9.53 4.56
N LYS A 43 -1.76 -9.96 3.34
CA LYS A 43 -2.97 -10.76 3.06
C LYS A 43 -3.04 -11.98 3.97
N THR A 44 -1.98 -12.79 3.97
CA THR A 44 -1.92 -14.03 4.76
C THR A 44 -1.49 -13.80 6.20
N PHE A 45 -0.88 -12.65 6.49
CA PHE A 45 -0.22 -12.35 7.77
C PHE A 45 0.88 -13.35 8.15
N THR A 46 1.46 -14.02 7.16
CA THR A 46 2.51 -15.04 7.32
C THR A 46 3.73 -14.78 6.44
N THR A 47 3.71 -13.73 5.61
CA THR A 47 4.85 -13.33 4.78
C THR A 47 6.06 -13.07 5.66
N ALA A 48 7.15 -13.81 5.43
CA ALA A 48 8.30 -13.84 6.33
C ALA A 48 8.91 -12.44 6.53
N GLU A 49 9.07 -11.69 5.44
CA GLU A 49 9.60 -10.32 5.44
C GLU A 49 8.72 -9.40 6.28
N THR A 50 7.42 -9.40 6.04
CA THR A 50 6.47 -8.53 6.75
C THR A 50 6.34 -8.89 8.23
N VAL A 51 6.21 -10.17 8.57
CA VAL A 51 6.06 -10.61 9.97
C VAL A 51 7.35 -10.38 10.76
N THR A 52 8.51 -10.59 10.14
CA THR A 52 9.81 -10.27 10.75
C THR A 52 9.90 -8.78 11.05
N ASN A 53 9.62 -7.92 10.07
CA ASN A 53 9.64 -6.48 10.25
C ASN A 53 8.63 -5.99 11.30
N ALA A 54 7.40 -6.52 11.27
CA ALA A 54 6.37 -6.18 12.24
C ALA A 54 6.77 -6.60 13.66
N THR A 55 7.41 -7.76 13.81
CA THR A 55 7.92 -8.23 15.10
C THR A 55 9.06 -7.35 15.60
N SER A 56 9.99 -6.95 14.73
CA SER A 56 11.06 -6.00 15.07
C SER A 56 10.51 -4.63 15.49
N ALA A 57 9.52 -4.10 14.75
CA ALA A 57 8.84 -2.85 15.09
C ALA A 57 8.12 -2.94 16.44
N LYS A 58 7.44 -4.06 16.71
CA LYS A 58 6.79 -4.33 17.99
C LYS A 58 7.80 -4.42 19.14
N ASN A 59 8.93 -5.08 18.94
CA ASN A 59 9.97 -5.17 19.96
C ASN A 59 10.54 -3.79 20.27
N TRP A 60 10.90 -3.01 19.25
CA TRP A 60 11.34 -1.61 19.39
C TRP A 60 10.31 -0.75 20.14
N PHE A 61 9.03 -0.87 19.80
CA PHE A 61 7.96 -0.13 20.48
C PHE A 61 7.87 -0.49 21.97
N LEU A 62 7.97 -1.77 22.30
CA LEU A 62 7.88 -2.29 23.68
C LEU A 62 9.12 -2.02 24.54
N GLU A 63 10.22 -1.51 23.96
CA GLU A 63 11.37 -1.03 24.74
C GLU A 63 10.99 0.16 25.65
N THR A 64 9.97 0.93 25.25
CA THR A 64 9.55 2.14 25.96
C THR A 64 8.06 2.17 26.28
N ALA A 65 7.21 1.54 25.46
CA ALA A 65 5.76 1.53 25.64
C ALA A 65 5.26 0.28 26.37
N PRO A 66 4.17 0.39 27.16
CA PRO A 66 3.55 -0.77 27.80
C PRO A 66 2.87 -1.69 26.79
N LYS A 67 2.77 -2.97 27.10
CA LYS A 67 2.21 -4.00 26.20
C LYS A 67 0.77 -3.70 25.78
N GLU A 68 -0.01 -3.09 26.67
CA GLU A 68 -1.40 -2.71 26.45
C GLU A 68 -1.54 -1.62 25.36
N ALA A 69 -0.48 -0.86 25.09
CA ALA A 69 -0.47 0.16 24.05
C ALA A 69 -0.40 -0.42 22.63
N ILE A 70 -0.07 -1.72 22.45
CA ILE A 70 -0.09 -2.36 21.12
C ILE A 70 -1.45 -2.15 20.43
N ALA A 71 -2.55 -2.28 21.17
CA ALA A 71 -3.90 -2.12 20.64
C ALA A 71 -4.20 -0.69 20.15
N LYS A 72 -3.38 0.31 20.49
CA LYS A 72 -3.53 1.71 20.04
C LYS A 72 -2.54 2.10 18.93
N HIS A 73 -1.45 1.35 18.79
CA HIS A 73 -0.34 1.68 17.90
C HIS A 73 -0.13 0.68 16.75
N PHE A 74 -0.84 -0.46 16.74
CA PHE A 74 -0.74 -1.45 15.69
C PHE A 74 -2.12 -1.78 15.10
N VAL A 75 -2.19 -1.71 13.77
CA VAL A 75 -3.37 -2.00 12.97
C VAL A 75 -2.96 -2.99 11.89
N ALA A 76 -3.83 -3.94 11.56
CA ALA A 76 -3.56 -4.97 10.56
C ALA A 76 -4.39 -4.78 9.30
N LEU A 77 -3.80 -5.03 8.12
CA LEU A 77 -4.50 -5.08 6.84
C LEU A 77 -4.31 -6.48 6.28
N SER A 78 -5.31 -7.34 6.51
CA SER A 78 -5.16 -8.78 6.34
C SER A 78 -6.51 -9.46 6.15
N THR A 79 -6.49 -10.71 5.71
CA THR A 79 -7.66 -11.60 5.71
C THR A 79 -7.59 -12.66 6.83
N ASN A 80 -6.47 -12.72 7.57
CA ASN A 80 -6.19 -13.76 8.55
C ASN A 80 -6.31 -13.28 10.00
N SER A 81 -7.54 -13.23 10.51
CA SER A 81 -7.83 -12.78 11.89
C SER A 81 -7.13 -13.60 12.97
N LYS A 82 -6.85 -14.88 12.73
CA LYS A 82 -6.17 -15.75 13.69
C LYS A 82 -4.72 -15.34 13.91
N GLU A 83 -3.96 -15.12 12.84
CA GLU A 83 -2.56 -14.68 12.96
C GLU A 83 -2.44 -13.23 13.45
N VAL A 84 -3.38 -12.36 13.07
CA VAL A 84 -3.48 -10.98 13.60
C VAL A 84 -3.69 -10.98 15.12
N ALA A 85 -4.65 -11.76 15.62
CA ALA A 85 -4.91 -11.88 17.05
C ALA A 85 -3.72 -12.50 17.80
N LYS A 86 -3.07 -13.51 17.22
CA LYS A 86 -1.85 -14.14 17.76
C LYS A 86 -0.68 -13.18 17.84
N PHE A 87 -0.54 -12.27 16.88
CA PHE A 87 0.44 -11.19 16.93
C PHE A 87 0.14 -10.17 18.07
N GLY A 88 -1.11 -10.08 18.51
CA GLY A 88 -1.56 -9.24 19.63
C GLY A 88 -2.23 -7.93 19.20
N ILE A 89 -2.62 -7.81 17.92
CA ILE A 89 -3.46 -6.71 17.45
C ILE A 89 -4.92 -7.05 17.75
N ASP A 90 -5.68 -6.10 18.31
CA ASP A 90 -7.13 -6.24 18.47
C ASP A 90 -7.76 -6.42 17.07
N THR A 91 -8.57 -7.46 16.89
CA THR A 91 -9.22 -7.73 15.60
C THR A 91 -10.22 -6.65 15.21
N LYS A 92 -10.65 -5.79 16.13
CA LYS A 92 -11.38 -4.54 15.81
C LYS A 92 -10.54 -3.54 15.00
N ASN A 93 -9.22 -3.62 15.12
CA ASN A 93 -8.25 -2.85 14.36
C ASN A 93 -7.68 -3.65 13.18
N MET A 94 -8.42 -4.63 12.68
CA MET A 94 -8.09 -5.36 11.47
C MET A 94 -8.98 -4.89 10.32
N PHE A 95 -8.37 -4.37 9.26
CA PHE A 95 -9.05 -3.95 8.05
C PHE A 95 -8.97 -5.06 7.00
N GLY A 96 -10.07 -5.81 6.90
CA GLY A 96 -10.24 -6.91 5.97
C GLY A 96 -10.27 -6.49 4.50
N PHE A 97 -9.91 -7.42 3.62
CA PHE A 97 -10.18 -7.36 2.18
C PHE A 97 -10.44 -8.77 1.66
N ASN A 98 -10.83 -8.90 0.39
CA ASN A 98 -11.27 -10.19 -0.16
C ASN A 98 -10.17 -10.93 -0.92
N ASP A 99 -10.36 -12.24 -1.10
CA ASP A 99 -9.39 -13.10 -1.79
C ASP A 99 -9.24 -12.79 -3.28
N TRP A 100 -10.27 -12.24 -3.92
CA TRP A 100 -10.22 -11.79 -5.31
C TRP A 100 -9.39 -10.52 -5.51
N VAL A 101 -9.01 -9.81 -4.44
CA VAL A 101 -8.07 -8.70 -4.51
C VAL A 101 -6.65 -9.26 -4.62
N GLY A 102 -6.08 -9.15 -5.82
CA GLY A 102 -4.67 -9.49 -6.08
C GLY A 102 -3.73 -8.43 -5.50
N GLY A 103 -2.56 -8.85 -5.00
CA GLY A 103 -1.63 -7.95 -4.30
C GLY A 103 -1.23 -6.71 -5.11
N ARG A 104 -0.90 -6.88 -6.39
CA ARG A 104 -0.57 -5.77 -7.31
C ARG A 104 -1.75 -4.88 -7.72
N TYR A 105 -2.97 -5.25 -7.35
CA TYR A 105 -4.21 -4.49 -7.59
C TYR A 105 -4.85 -4.04 -6.27
N SER A 106 -4.13 -4.08 -5.15
CA SER A 106 -4.73 -3.96 -3.82
C SER A 106 -4.78 -2.54 -3.27
N VAL A 107 -4.12 -1.56 -3.89
CA VAL A 107 -4.09 -0.17 -3.39
C VAL A 107 -5.48 0.45 -3.20
N TRP A 108 -6.47 -0.02 -3.94
CA TRP A 108 -7.88 0.42 -3.88
C TRP A 108 -8.69 -0.20 -2.73
N SER A 109 -8.13 -1.22 -2.08
CA SER A 109 -8.74 -1.96 -0.96
C SER A 109 -8.31 -1.38 0.39
N SER A 110 -8.48 -2.13 1.49
CA SER A 110 -7.97 -1.71 2.79
C SER A 110 -6.47 -1.43 2.78
N ILE A 111 -5.66 -2.08 1.93
CA ILE A 111 -4.23 -1.77 1.75
C ILE A 111 -3.97 -0.28 1.49
N GLY A 112 -4.91 0.44 0.87
CA GLY A 112 -4.88 1.89 0.67
C GLY A 112 -5.07 2.74 1.93
N LEU A 113 -5.24 2.15 3.12
CA LEU A 113 -5.47 2.89 4.37
C LEU A 113 -4.35 3.91 4.67
N SER A 114 -3.10 3.56 4.38
CA SER A 114 -1.97 4.49 4.53
C SER A 114 -2.13 5.72 3.64
N VAL A 115 -2.62 5.53 2.40
CA VAL A 115 -2.92 6.62 1.48
C VAL A 115 -4.08 7.45 2.03
N ALA A 116 -5.18 6.82 2.44
CA ALA A 116 -6.35 7.50 2.99
C ALA A 116 -6.03 8.34 4.23
N LEU A 117 -5.23 7.82 5.15
CA LEU A 117 -4.74 8.59 6.31
C LEU A 117 -3.85 9.76 5.87
N TYR A 118 -2.98 9.51 4.89
CA TYR A 118 -2.00 10.50 4.45
C TYR A 118 -2.61 11.68 3.69
N ILE A 119 -3.58 11.45 2.81
CA ILE A 119 -4.20 12.50 1.98
C ILE A 119 -5.58 12.94 2.45
N GLY A 120 -6.16 12.26 3.46
CA GLY A 120 -7.54 12.46 3.89
C GLY A 120 -8.54 11.62 3.09
N TYR A 121 -9.71 11.38 3.68
CA TYR A 121 -10.71 10.48 3.11
C TYR A 121 -11.34 11.02 1.84
N GLU A 122 -11.62 12.33 1.75
CA GLU A 122 -12.22 12.92 0.55
C GLU A 122 -11.31 12.77 -0.68
N ASN A 123 -10.00 12.98 -0.49
CA ASN A 123 -9.01 12.80 -1.55
C ASN A 123 -8.84 11.32 -1.92
N PHE A 124 -8.94 10.39 -0.97
CA PHE A 124 -8.91 8.96 -1.26
C PHE A 124 -10.17 8.51 -2.02
N GLU A 125 -11.35 9.04 -1.67
CA GLU A 125 -12.57 8.80 -2.42
C GLU A 125 -12.47 9.34 -3.85
N ALA A 126 -11.91 10.54 -4.04
CA ALA A 126 -11.64 11.09 -5.37
C ALA A 126 -10.65 10.22 -6.17
N PHE A 127 -9.62 9.66 -5.51
CA PHE A 127 -8.70 8.71 -6.12
C PHE A 127 -9.40 7.43 -6.60
N LEU A 128 -10.32 6.88 -5.80
CA LEU A 128 -11.14 5.73 -6.18
C LEU A 128 -12.08 6.06 -7.35
N LYS A 129 -12.74 7.22 -7.32
CA LYS A 129 -13.64 7.69 -8.40
C LYS A 129 -12.88 7.86 -9.71
N GLY A 130 -11.63 8.31 -9.67
CA GLY A 130 -10.77 8.37 -10.85
C GLY A 130 -10.56 7.00 -11.51
N ALA A 131 -10.34 5.94 -10.71
CA ALA A 131 -10.25 4.58 -11.21
C ALA A 131 -11.60 4.08 -11.76
N GLU A 132 -12.70 4.32 -11.06
CA GLU A 132 -14.05 3.93 -11.50
C GLU A 132 -14.42 4.58 -12.86
N LEU A 133 -14.05 5.85 -13.07
CA LEU A 133 -14.24 6.52 -14.36
C LEU A 133 -13.49 5.81 -15.49
N PHE A 134 -12.28 5.34 -15.21
CA PHE A 134 -11.47 4.62 -16.19
C PHE A 134 -11.96 3.18 -16.40
N ASP A 135 -12.52 2.53 -15.38
CA ASP A 135 -13.20 1.23 -15.50
C ASP A 135 -14.40 1.35 -16.45
N LYS A 136 -15.25 2.38 -16.28
CA LYS A 136 -16.38 2.65 -17.18
C LYS A 136 -15.92 2.91 -18.61
N HIS A 137 -14.89 3.74 -18.77
CA HIS A 137 -14.27 3.97 -20.09
C HIS A 137 -13.85 2.65 -20.73
N PHE A 138 -13.18 1.76 -19.98
CA PHE A 138 -12.73 0.47 -20.48
C PHE A 138 -13.87 -0.46 -20.90
N THR A 139 -14.97 -0.50 -20.14
CA THR A 139 -16.07 -1.45 -20.41
C THR A 139 -17.10 -0.95 -21.42
N GLU A 140 -17.24 0.36 -21.60
CA GLU A 140 -18.34 0.96 -22.38
C GLU A 140 -17.88 1.59 -23.72
N THR A 141 -16.59 1.90 -23.87
CA THR A 141 -16.08 2.57 -25.08
C THR A 141 -15.80 1.58 -26.22
N PRO A 142 -16.21 1.87 -27.48
CA PRO A 142 -15.82 1.09 -28.65
C PRO A 142 -14.31 0.86 -28.74
N LEU A 143 -13.89 -0.32 -29.22
CA LEU A 143 -12.49 -0.77 -29.15
C LEU A 143 -11.53 0.21 -29.85
N GLU A 144 -11.96 0.81 -30.95
CA GLU A 144 -11.23 1.80 -31.76
C GLU A 144 -10.96 3.13 -31.04
N GLU A 145 -11.67 3.41 -29.94
CA GLU A 145 -11.52 4.61 -29.11
C GLU A 145 -11.09 4.26 -27.67
N ASN A 146 -10.91 2.98 -27.37
CA ASN A 146 -10.66 2.49 -26.02
C ASN A 146 -9.17 2.55 -25.65
N ILE A 147 -8.78 3.61 -24.92
CA ILE A 147 -7.41 3.90 -24.47
C ILE A 147 -6.64 2.66 -23.95
N PRO A 148 -7.11 1.89 -22.94
CA PRO A 148 -6.44 0.67 -22.50
C PRO A 148 -6.25 -0.38 -23.60
N VAL A 149 -7.27 -0.62 -24.42
CA VAL A 149 -7.23 -1.61 -25.51
C VAL A 149 -6.18 -1.22 -26.53
N LEU A 150 -6.21 0.02 -27.00
CA LEU A 150 -5.25 0.53 -27.98
C LEU A 150 -3.81 0.46 -27.44
N GLY A 151 -3.58 0.87 -26.18
CA GLY A 151 -2.27 0.76 -25.53
C GLY A 151 -1.77 -0.68 -25.39
N GLY A 152 -2.68 -1.61 -25.04
CA GLY A 152 -2.40 -3.03 -24.98
C GLY A 152 -2.05 -3.62 -26.35
N LEU A 153 -2.80 -3.27 -27.40
CA LEU A 153 -2.54 -3.72 -28.77
C LEU A 153 -1.22 -3.19 -29.33
N LEU A 154 -0.86 -1.93 -29.03
CA LEU A 154 0.46 -1.38 -29.37
C LEU A 154 1.59 -2.15 -28.67
N SER A 155 1.38 -2.54 -27.41
CA SER A 155 2.35 -3.35 -26.67
C SER A 155 2.54 -4.73 -27.31
N VAL A 156 1.46 -5.40 -27.70
CA VAL A 156 1.50 -6.67 -28.46
C VAL A 156 2.19 -6.48 -29.80
N TRP A 157 1.90 -5.39 -30.51
CA TRP A 157 2.52 -5.10 -31.80
C TRP A 157 4.05 -5.01 -31.71
N TYR A 158 4.56 -4.17 -30.80
CA TYR A 158 6.00 -4.00 -30.66
C TYR A 158 6.69 -5.22 -30.04
N ASN A 159 6.06 -5.89 -29.07
CA ASN A 159 6.65 -7.06 -28.44
C ASN A 159 6.70 -8.28 -29.37
N ASN A 160 5.58 -8.63 -30.01
CA ASN A 160 5.44 -9.88 -30.75
C ASN A 160 5.93 -9.79 -32.21
N PHE A 161 5.81 -8.63 -32.85
CA PHE A 161 6.15 -8.48 -34.27
C PHE A 161 7.50 -7.77 -34.48
N PHE A 162 7.86 -6.82 -33.60
CA PHE A 162 9.15 -6.11 -33.66
C PHE A 162 10.20 -6.69 -32.70
N GLY A 163 9.81 -7.61 -31.82
CA GLY A 163 10.72 -8.24 -30.86
C GLY A 163 11.20 -7.31 -29.75
N ALA A 164 10.49 -6.20 -29.48
CA ALA A 164 10.85 -5.29 -28.40
C ALA A 164 10.69 -5.98 -27.03
N GLN A 165 11.77 -6.08 -26.27
CA GLN A 165 11.79 -6.77 -24.97
C GLN A 165 11.50 -5.84 -23.78
N THR A 166 11.41 -4.53 -24.01
CA THR A 166 11.26 -3.53 -22.95
C THR A 166 10.18 -2.51 -23.30
N HIS A 167 9.60 -1.91 -22.28
CA HIS A 167 8.65 -0.80 -22.38
C HIS A 167 9.06 0.27 -21.37
N LEU A 168 9.36 1.48 -21.85
CA LEU A 168 9.79 2.58 -20.99
C LEU A 168 8.58 3.38 -20.51
N VAL A 169 8.44 3.50 -19.20
CA VAL A 169 7.51 4.44 -18.55
C VAL A 169 8.33 5.61 -18.01
N ALA A 170 8.11 6.81 -18.56
CA ALA A 170 8.88 8.00 -18.24
C ALA A 170 7.94 9.18 -17.89
N PRO A 171 7.37 9.21 -16.67
CA PRO A 171 6.53 10.33 -16.26
C PRO A 171 7.38 11.59 -16.08
N PHE A 172 6.93 12.71 -16.66
CA PHE A 172 7.59 14.01 -16.54
C PHE A 172 7.06 14.77 -15.32
N ASP A 173 7.05 14.11 -14.16
CA ASP A 173 6.59 14.67 -12.88
C ASP A 173 7.38 14.03 -11.73
N GLN A 174 7.97 14.85 -10.85
CA GLN A 174 8.80 14.39 -9.75
C GLN A 174 8.02 13.60 -8.68
N TYR A 175 6.74 13.91 -8.47
CA TYR A 175 5.91 13.15 -7.55
C TYR A 175 5.68 11.71 -8.05
N LEU A 176 5.78 11.48 -9.37
CA LEU A 176 5.62 10.18 -10.02
C LEU A 176 6.91 9.36 -10.15
N HIS A 177 7.98 9.69 -9.41
CA HIS A 177 9.25 8.95 -9.48
C HIS A 177 9.18 7.46 -9.02
N ARG A 178 8.02 7.01 -8.51
CA ARG A 178 7.72 5.61 -8.13
C ARG A 178 6.42 5.10 -8.77
N PHE A 179 6.05 5.64 -9.93
CA PHE A 179 4.86 5.22 -10.67
C PHE A 179 4.95 3.76 -11.12
#